data_AF-A0A2V9YCI6-F1
#
_entry.id   AF-A0A2V9YCI6-F1
#
_cell.length_a   1.000
_cell.length_b   1.000
_cell.length_c   1.000
_cell.angle_alpha   90.00
_cell.angle_beta   90.00
_cell.angle_gamma   90.00
#
_symmetry.space_group_name_H-M   'P 1'
#
loop_
_entity.id
_entity.type
_entity.pdbx_description
1 polymer ?
#
loop_
_entity_poly.entity_id
_entity_poly.type
_entity_poly.pdbx_seq_one_letter_code
_entity_poly.pdbx_strand_id
1 'polypeptide(L)'
;MIPVNRRAALEKGKQREARSSGTAEEEARRSATCNQEKLDAEASGILNWMIEGCLEWQEIGLALPDSMREDTQAYRHEQDVVGRFIDEECIVGEGFISPKKITYLCFKEWAEAGEHYTMTQVEFNEKMLSKFDDDRSKRCRFWKGFKLKRRDDVPEFGMGQVQ
;
A
#
# COMPACT_ATOMS: atom_id res chain seq x y z
N MET A 1 33.11 -51.57 -59.06
CA MET A 1 34.22 -51.43 -58.07
C MET A 1 33.80 -50.34 -57.07
N ILE A 2 33.23 -50.73 -55.93
CA ILE A 2 32.84 -49.82 -54.83
C ILE A 2 33.50 -50.40 -53.57
N PRO A 3 34.26 -49.63 -52.77
CA PRO A 3 35.09 -50.21 -51.72
C PRO A 3 34.25 -50.73 -50.55
N VAL A 4 34.68 -51.88 -50.01
CA VAL A 4 34.10 -52.69 -48.91
C VAL A 4 34.04 -51.94 -47.54
N ASN A 5 34.34 -50.64 -47.51
CA ASN A 5 34.58 -49.88 -46.29
C ASN A 5 33.40 -49.00 -45.81
N ARG A 6 32.17 -49.22 -46.33
CA ARG A 6 30.99 -48.42 -45.93
C ARG A 6 30.20 -49.03 -44.75
N ARG A 7 30.23 -50.36 -44.58
CA ARG A 7 29.52 -51.04 -43.46
C ARG A 7 30.24 -50.87 -42.11
N ALA A 8 31.56 -50.93 -42.08
CA ALA A 8 32.35 -50.74 -40.85
C ALA A 8 32.27 -49.29 -40.30
N ALA A 9 32.05 -48.30 -41.18
CA ALA A 9 31.90 -46.89 -40.79
C ALA A 9 30.56 -46.61 -40.09
N LEU A 10 29.49 -47.32 -40.46
CA LEU A 10 28.15 -47.14 -39.90
C LEU A 10 28.00 -47.76 -38.49
N GLU A 11 28.65 -48.88 -38.21
CA GLU A 11 28.64 -49.46 -36.86
C GLU A 11 29.48 -48.66 -35.85
N LYS A 12 30.59 -48.05 -36.30
CA LYS A 12 31.41 -47.16 -35.46
C LYS A 12 30.69 -45.85 -35.11
N GLY A 13 29.75 -45.39 -35.95
CA GLY A 13 28.88 -44.25 -35.66
C GLY A 13 27.84 -44.59 -34.57
N LYS A 14 27.17 -45.74 -34.69
CA LYS A 14 26.13 -46.20 -33.76
C LYS A 14 26.66 -46.48 -32.34
N GLN A 15 27.91 -46.93 -32.22
CA GLN A 15 28.57 -47.12 -30.91
C GLN A 15 29.09 -45.83 -30.27
N ARG A 16 29.24 -44.73 -31.03
CA ARG A 16 29.64 -43.41 -30.50
C ARG A 16 28.43 -42.61 -30.00
N GLU A 17 27.29 -42.71 -30.65
CA GLU A 17 26.03 -42.09 -30.19
C GLU A 17 25.52 -42.70 -28.87
N ALA A 18 25.58 -44.02 -28.71
CA ALA A 18 25.15 -44.68 -27.46
C ALA A 18 26.05 -44.37 -26.25
N ARG A 19 27.32 -44.00 -26.47
CA ARG A 19 28.25 -43.63 -25.40
C ARG A 19 28.14 -42.16 -25.00
N SER A 20 27.62 -41.32 -25.90
CA SER A 20 27.36 -39.89 -25.68
C SER A 20 26.04 -39.63 -24.95
N SER A 21 25.06 -40.54 -25.02
CA SER A 21 23.79 -40.38 -24.28
C SER A 21 23.91 -40.80 -22.81
N GLY A 22 24.77 -41.78 -22.51
CA GLY A 22 25.04 -42.22 -21.14
C GLY A 22 25.74 -41.15 -20.29
N THR A 23 26.63 -40.35 -20.88
CA THR A 23 27.38 -39.32 -20.14
C THR A 23 26.49 -38.14 -19.72
N ALA A 24 25.54 -37.72 -20.56
CA ALA A 24 24.67 -36.57 -20.25
C ALA A 24 23.64 -36.89 -19.14
N GLU A 25 23.03 -38.08 -19.16
CA GLU A 25 22.11 -38.49 -18.09
C GLU A 25 22.84 -38.77 -16.77
N GLU A 26 24.06 -39.29 -16.83
CA GLU A 26 24.87 -39.61 -15.64
C GLU A 26 25.52 -38.35 -15.04
N GLU A 27 25.87 -37.35 -15.85
CA GLU A 27 26.28 -36.02 -15.40
C GLU A 27 25.12 -35.24 -14.77
N ALA A 28 23.92 -35.32 -15.34
CA ALA A 28 22.72 -34.73 -14.75
C ALA A 28 22.36 -35.37 -13.40
N ARG A 29 22.48 -36.70 -13.28
CA ARG A 29 22.30 -37.42 -12.00
C ARG A 29 23.38 -37.06 -10.98
N ARG A 30 24.65 -36.98 -11.37
CA ARG A 30 25.76 -36.54 -10.49
C ARG A 30 25.60 -35.09 -10.01
N SER A 31 25.11 -34.20 -10.87
CA SER A 31 24.84 -32.80 -10.51
C SER A 31 23.72 -32.69 -9.48
N ALA A 32 22.62 -33.45 -9.66
CA ALA A 32 21.51 -33.49 -8.71
C ALA A 32 21.93 -34.03 -7.33
N THR A 33 22.71 -35.11 -7.28
CA THR A 33 23.17 -35.70 -6.00
C THR A 33 24.18 -34.83 -5.26
N CYS A 34 25.12 -34.20 -5.99
CA CYS A 34 26.11 -33.30 -5.38
C CYS A 34 25.45 -32.04 -4.79
N ASN A 35 24.34 -31.56 -5.38
CA ASN A 35 23.58 -30.43 -4.83
C ASN A 35 22.81 -30.82 -3.55
N GLN A 36 22.27 -32.03 -3.49
CA GLN A 36 21.59 -32.52 -2.29
C GLN A 36 22.57 -32.66 -1.11
N GLU A 37 23.76 -33.23 -1.34
CA GLU A 37 24.79 -33.37 -0.30
C GLU A 37 25.27 -32.02 0.26
N LYS A 38 25.36 -30.99 -0.59
CA LYS A 38 25.70 -29.63 -0.16
C LYS A 38 24.60 -29.01 0.70
N LEU A 39 23.34 -29.18 0.31
CA LEU A 39 22.19 -28.70 1.07
C LEU A 39 22.07 -29.41 2.42
N ASP A 40 22.29 -30.72 2.46
CA ASP A 40 22.23 -31.49 3.71
C ASP A 40 23.36 -31.08 4.68
N ALA A 41 24.55 -30.74 4.16
CA ALA A 41 25.64 -30.21 4.96
C ALA A 41 25.33 -28.82 5.55
N GLU A 42 24.62 -27.97 4.82
CA GLU A 42 24.22 -26.62 5.25
C GLU A 42 22.87 -26.57 5.99
N ALA A 43 22.07 -27.65 5.94
CA ALA A 43 20.71 -27.71 6.48
C ALA A 43 20.65 -27.34 7.97
N SER A 44 21.62 -27.79 8.76
CA SER A 44 21.71 -27.44 10.18
C SER A 44 21.98 -25.94 10.40
N GLY A 45 22.77 -25.31 9.54
CA GLY A 45 23.04 -23.87 9.58
C GLY A 45 21.81 -23.04 9.17
N ILE A 46 21.12 -23.45 8.12
CA ILE A 46 19.88 -22.81 7.67
C ILE A 46 18.81 -22.93 8.75
N LEU A 47 18.69 -24.09 9.39
CA LEU A 47 17.74 -24.31 10.49
C LEU A 47 18.06 -23.43 11.70
N ASN A 48 19.33 -23.33 12.09
CA ASN A 48 19.74 -22.45 13.18
C ASN A 48 19.41 -20.98 12.86
N TRP A 49 19.65 -20.53 11.64
CA TRP A 49 19.31 -19.17 11.21
C TRP A 49 17.80 -18.90 11.26
N MET A 50 16.98 -19.88 10.88
CA MET A 50 15.52 -19.78 11.00
C MET A 50 15.07 -19.75 12.47
N ILE A 51 15.70 -20.53 13.35
CA ILE A 51 15.39 -20.53 14.79
C ILE A 51 15.77 -19.20 15.42
N GLU A 52 16.95 -18.67 15.11
CA GLU A 52 17.42 -17.35 15.56
C GLU A 52 16.45 -16.25 15.12
N GLY A 53 16.07 -16.22 13.83
CA GLY A 53 15.09 -15.25 13.34
C GLY A 53 13.69 -15.42 13.95
N CYS A 54 13.29 -16.65 14.30
CA CYS A 54 12.02 -16.90 14.98
C CYS A 54 12.03 -16.41 16.44
N LEU A 55 13.14 -16.60 17.15
CA LEU A 55 13.32 -16.10 18.51
C LEU A 55 13.36 -14.57 18.53
N GLU A 56 14.09 -13.97 17.60
CA GLU A 56 14.12 -12.51 17.43
C GLU A 56 12.71 -11.97 17.17
N TRP A 57 11.97 -12.56 16.23
CA TRP A 57 10.58 -12.17 15.98
C TRP A 57 9.66 -12.34 17.20
N GLN A 58 9.86 -13.35 18.04
CA GLN A 58 9.09 -13.49 19.29
C GLN A 58 9.40 -12.40 20.31
N GLU A 59 10.64 -11.90 20.35
CA GLU A 59 11.06 -10.84 21.27
C GLU A 59 10.63 -9.43 20.82
N ILE A 60 10.85 -9.08 19.55
CA ILE A 60 10.57 -7.73 19.01
C ILE A 60 9.22 -7.61 18.28
N GLY A 61 8.58 -8.73 17.93
CA GLY A 61 7.36 -8.74 17.12
C GLY A 61 7.58 -8.30 15.68
N LEU A 62 6.49 -8.09 14.93
CA LEU A 62 6.52 -7.41 13.63
C LEU A 62 6.59 -5.90 13.86
N ALA A 63 7.76 -5.42 14.31
CA ALA A 63 8.02 -3.98 14.39
C ALA A 63 8.12 -3.42 12.97
N LEU A 64 7.14 -2.59 12.59
CA LEU A 64 7.20 -1.87 11.31
C LEU A 64 8.43 -0.94 11.32
N PRO A 65 9.31 -1.00 10.29
CA PRO A 65 10.42 -0.07 10.17
C PRO A 65 9.91 1.37 10.13
N ASP A 66 10.56 2.27 10.86
CA ASP A 66 10.15 3.68 10.92
C ASP A 66 10.16 4.36 9.53
N SER A 67 10.95 3.86 8.58
CA SER A 67 10.94 4.29 7.18
C SER A 67 9.59 4.10 6.49
N MET A 68 8.79 3.10 6.88
CA MET A 68 7.43 2.91 6.36
C MET A 68 6.42 3.88 7.00
N ARG A 69 6.72 4.40 8.20
CA ARG A 69 5.86 5.35 8.91
C ARG A 69 5.90 6.74 8.26
N GLU A 70 7.08 7.16 7.81
CA GLU A 70 7.28 8.44 7.11
C GLU A 70 6.64 8.44 5.71
N ASP A 71 6.81 7.37 4.93
CA ASP A 71 6.16 7.22 3.62
C ASP A 71 4.63 7.21 3.72
N THR A 72 4.08 6.65 4.81
CA THR A 72 2.63 6.66 5.04
C THR A 72 2.11 8.07 5.33
N GLN A 73 2.93 8.97 5.88
CA GLN A 73 2.51 10.33 6.25
C GLN A 73 2.63 11.32 5.08
N ALA A 74 3.68 11.19 4.26
CA ALA A 74 3.84 11.99 3.04
C ALA A 74 2.72 11.70 2.01
N TYR A 75 2.37 10.41 1.80
CA TYR A 75 1.26 10.03 0.91
C TYR A 75 -0.11 10.57 1.38
N ARG A 76 -0.32 10.68 2.70
CA ARG A 76 -1.57 11.22 3.28
C ARG A 76 -1.73 12.71 3.03
N HIS A 77 -0.64 13.47 3.03
CA HIS A 77 -0.66 14.91 2.75
C HIS A 77 -0.94 15.21 1.28
N GLU A 78 -0.36 14.43 0.35
CA GLU A 78 -0.59 14.62 -1.09
C GLU A 78 -2.05 14.32 -1.51
N GLN A 79 -2.74 13.44 -0.76
CA GLN A 79 -4.13 13.04 -0.99
C GLN A 79 -5.16 13.75 -0.07
N ASP A 80 -4.78 14.80 0.69
CA ASP A 80 -5.70 15.53 1.56
C ASP A 80 -6.57 16.54 0.78
N VAL A 81 -7.52 16.00 0.03
CA VAL A 81 -8.55 16.78 -0.71
C VAL A 81 -9.37 17.67 0.23
N VAL A 82 -9.54 17.26 1.50
CA VAL A 82 -10.30 18.04 2.51
C VAL A 82 -9.51 19.24 2.96
N GLY A 83 -8.19 19.11 3.16
CA GLY A 83 -7.30 20.24 3.45
C GLY A 83 -7.37 21.33 2.38
N ARG A 84 -7.27 20.94 1.09
CA ARG A 84 -7.37 21.89 -0.03
C ARG A 84 -8.73 22.61 -0.07
N PHE A 85 -9.82 21.86 0.16
CA PHE A 85 -11.15 22.46 0.27
C PHE A 85 -11.24 23.50 1.40
N ILE A 86 -10.63 23.22 2.57
CA ILE A 86 -10.64 24.15 3.70
C ILE A 86 -9.87 25.43 3.33
N ASP A 87 -8.70 25.31 2.70
CA ASP A 87 -7.88 26.47 2.34
C ASP A 87 -8.56 27.35 1.27
N GLU A 88 -9.19 26.72 0.28
CA GLU A 88 -9.80 27.40 -0.86
C GLU A 88 -11.19 27.95 -0.55
N GLU A 89 -12.05 27.17 0.10
CA GLU A 89 -13.48 27.48 0.26
C GLU A 89 -13.89 27.86 1.68
N CYS A 90 -13.00 27.69 2.69
CA CYS A 90 -13.30 28.03 4.08
C CYS A 90 -12.44 29.17 4.62
N ILE A 91 -12.98 29.94 5.55
CA ILE A 91 -12.27 30.92 6.37
C ILE A 91 -12.26 30.38 7.80
N VAL A 92 -11.08 30.05 8.29
CA VAL A 92 -10.86 29.58 9.66
C VAL A 92 -10.82 30.78 10.61
N GLY A 93 -11.49 30.68 11.75
CA GLY A 93 -11.52 31.73 12.76
C GLY A 93 -12.37 31.36 13.97
N GLU A 94 -12.03 31.95 15.11
CA GLU A 94 -12.75 31.74 16.37
C GLU A 94 -14.16 32.34 16.31
N GLY A 95 -15.14 31.60 16.84
CA GLY A 95 -16.54 32.01 16.85
C GLY A 95 -17.32 31.75 15.56
N PHE A 96 -16.67 31.25 14.49
CA PHE A 96 -17.39 30.85 13.28
C PHE A 96 -18.02 29.46 13.41
N ILE A 97 -19.21 29.32 12.83
CA ILE A 97 -19.96 28.07 12.78
C ILE A 97 -20.44 27.80 11.35
N SER A 98 -20.39 26.53 10.94
CA SER A 98 -20.85 26.09 9.63
C SER A 98 -21.74 24.85 9.72
N PRO A 99 -22.97 24.85 9.19
CA PRO A 99 -23.85 23.68 9.23
C PRO A 99 -23.26 22.49 8.45
N LYS A 100 -23.19 21.30 9.06
CA LYS A 100 -22.55 20.11 8.45
C LYS A 100 -23.10 19.77 7.06
N LYS A 101 -24.43 19.89 6.91
CA LYS A 101 -25.12 19.60 5.64
C LYS A 101 -24.70 20.55 4.52
N ILE A 102 -24.55 21.83 4.84
CA ILE A 102 -24.15 22.86 3.86
C ILE A 102 -22.67 22.70 3.51
N THR A 103 -21.81 22.44 4.49
CA THR A 103 -20.38 22.19 4.27
C THR A 103 -20.15 21.02 3.31
N TYR A 104 -20.84 19.89 3.48
CA TYR A 104 -20.69 18.75 2.58
C TYR A 104 -21.19 19.04 1.16
N LEU A 105 -22.29 19.78 1.02
CA LEU A 105 -22.79 20.18 -0.31
C LEU A 105 -21.78 21.07 -1.03
N CYS A 106 -21.21 22.07 -0.35
CA CYS A 106 -20.17 22.92 -0.92
C CYS A 106 -18.90 22.13 -1.27
N PHE A 107 -18.50 21.17 -0.43
CA PHE A 107 -17.40 20.27 -0.76
C PHE A 107 -17.67 19.49 -2.05
N LYS A 108 -18.88 18.94 -2.22
CA LYS A 108 -19.25 18.19 -3.42
C LYS A 108 -19.19 19.05 -4.68
N GLU A 109 -19.74 20.27 -4.61
CA GLU A 109 -19.71 21.23 -5.73
C GLU A 109 -18.28 21.67 -6.07
N TRP A 110 -17.44 21.93 -5.07
CA TRP A 110 -16.03 22.28 -5.26
C TRP A 110 -15.24 21.11 -5.85
N ALA A 111 -15.44 19.88 -5.36
CA ALA A 111 -14.74 18.71 -5.85
C ALA A 111 -15.13 18.36 -7.30
N GLU A 112 -16.42 18.49 -7.65
CA GLU A 112 -16.91 18.33 -9.02
C GLU A 112 -16.35 19.41 -9.97
N ALA A 113 -16.20 20.65 -9.50
CA ALA A 113 -15.66 21.75 -10.30
C ALA A 113 -14.13 21.67 -10.50
N GLY A 114 -13.40 21.16 -9.52
CA GLY A 114 -11.93 21.04 -9.55
C GLY A 114 -11.40 19.71 -10.11
N GLU A 115 -12.26 18.84 -10.64
CA GLU A 115 -11.90 17.45 -11.01
C GLU A 115 -11.20 16.69 -9.87
N HIS A 116 -11.57 17.02 -8.62
CA HIS A 116 -11.03 16.37 -7.43
C HIS A 116 -11.87 15.16 -7.03
N TYR A 117 -11.25 14.22 -6.31
CA TYR A 117 -11.95 13.03 -5.83
C TYR A 117 -13.11 13.40 -4.90
N THR A 118 -14.33 13.05 -5.30
CA THR A 118 -15.53 13.15 -4.46
C THR A 118 -15.58 11.96 -3.51
N MET A 119 -15.59 12.22 -2.21
CA MET A 119 -15.79 11.20 -1.19
C MET A 119 -17.23 11.19 -0.66
N THR A 120 -17.61 10.10 0.02
CA THR A 120 -18.92 10.01 0.67
C THR A 120 -19.03 10.96 1.86
N GLN A 121 -20.26 11.27 2.29
CA GLN A 121 -20.49 12.13 3.45
C GLN A 121 -19.90 11.56 4.75
N VAL A 122 -19.84 10.24 4.88
CA VAL A 122 -19.26 9.57 6.06
C VAL A 122 -17.76 9.81 6.11
N GLU A 123 -17.05 9.52 5.01
CA GLU A 123 -15.61 9.73 4.89
C GLU A 123 -15.22 11.20 5.06
N PHE A 124 -16.01 12.11 4.49
CA PHE A 124 -15.81 13.55 4.67
C PHE A 124 -15.93 13.95 6.14
N ASN A 125 -16.97 13.47 6.84
CA ASN A 125 -17.18 13.81 8.24
C ASN A 125 -16.07 13.25 9.14
N GLU A 126 -15.58 12.03 8.88
CA GLU A 126 -14.46 11.44 9.62
C GLU A 126 -13.18 12.27 9.45
N LYS A 127 -12.87 12.68 8.21
CA LYS A 127 -11.73 13.56 7.95
C LYS A 127 -11.89 14.93 8.61
N MET A 128 -13.09 15.51 8.58
CA MET A 128 -13.36 16.79 9.23
C MET A 128 -13.27 16.73 10.76
N LEU A 129 -13.69 15.62 11.39
CA LEU A 129 -13.58 15.40 12.83
C LEU A 129 -12.12 15.41 13.31
N SER A 130 -11.17 15.03 12.45
CA SER A 130 -9.74 15.10 12.80
C SER A 130 -9.19 16.54 12.85
N LYS A 131 -9.92 17.52 12.27
CA LYS A 131 -9.46 18.91 12.11
C LYS A 131 -10.30 19.93 12.89
N PHE A 132 -11.61 19.68 13.04
CA PHE A 132 -12.54 20.62 13.67
C PHE A 132 -13.51 19.91 14.61
N ASP A 133 -13.84 20.60 15.70
CA ASP A 133 -14.88 20.17 16.62
C ASP A 133 -16.28 20.35 16.01
N ASP A 134 -17.18 19.44 16.34
CA ASP A 134 -18.59 19.57 16.03
C ASP A 134 -19.45 19.81 17.27
N ASP A 135 -20.61 20.40 17.03
CA ASP A 135 -21.63 20.55 18.06
C ASP A 135 -23.02 20.48 17.41
N ARG A 136 -24.04 20.41 18.27
CA ARG A 136 -25.43 20.33 17.88
C ARG A 136 -26.24 21.45 18.53
N SER A 137 -27.07 22.07 17.73
CA SER A 137 -28.15 22.92 18.20
C SER A 137 -29.45 22.12 18.27
N LYS A 138 -30.52 22.73 18.78
CA LYS A 138 -31.88 22.15 18.76
C LYS A 138 -32.37 21.86 17.32
N ARG A 139 -31.81 22.52 16.31
CA ARG A 139 -32.26 22.44 14.91
C ARG A 139 -31.29 21.75 13.94
N CYS A 140 -29.98 21.76 14.21
CA CYS A 140 -28.99 21.23 13.26
C CYS A 140 -27.67 20.86 13.94
N ARG A 141 -26.85 20.06 13.25
CA ARG A 141 -25.44 19.80 13.58
C ARG A 141 -24.55 20.75 12.80
N PHE A 142 -23.51 21.28 13.43
CA PHE A 142 -22.60 22.25 12.84
C PHE A 142 -21.15 21.98 13.26
N TRP A 143 -20.23 22.46 12.44
CA TRP A 143 -18.81 22.53 12.74
C TRP A 143 -18.48 23.88 13.38
N LYS A 144 -17.50 23.90 14.27
CA LYS A 144 -16.95 25.10 14.89
C LYS A 144 -15.58 25.46 14.28
N GLY A 145 -15.25 26.74 14.29
CA GLY A 145 -13.91 27.22 13.94
C GLY A 145 -13.72 27.61 12.48
N PHE A 146 -14.76 27.54 11.63
CA PHE A 146 -14.70 28.05 10.26
C PHE A 146 -16.06 28.44 9.69
N LYS A 147 -16.04 29.32 8.68
CA LYS A 147 -17.17 29.68 7.81
C LYS A 147 -16.85 29.43 6.34
N LEU A 148 -17.86 29.22 5.50
CA LEU A 148 -17.70 29.05 4.05
C LEU A 148 -17.56 30.42 3.37
N LYS A 149 -16.65 30.55 2.39
CA LYS A 149 -16.42 31.79 1.62
C LYS A 149 -17.55 32.09 0.64
N ARG A 150 -18.02 31.04 -0.04
CA ARG A 150 -18.93 31.15 -1.19
C ARG A 150 -20.41 31.24 -0.79
N ARG A 151 -20.72 30.96 0.47
CA ARG A 151 -22.08 30.93 1.00
C ARG A 151 -22.11 31.64 2.34
N ASP A 152 -22.54 32.91 2.32
CA ASP A 152 -22.82 33.72 3.52
C ASP A 152 -24.04 33.22 4.32
N ASP A 153 -24.61 32.06 3.97
CA ASP A 153 -25.73 31.46 4.67
C ASP A 153 -25.28 30.67 5.91
N VAL A 154 -24.65 31.35 6.86
CA VAL A 154 -24.78 30.96 8.26
C VAL A 154 -26.03 31.68 8.74
N PRO A 155 -27.17 31.00 8.96
CA PRO A 155 -28.25 31.64 9.72
C PRO A 155 -27.60 32.18 10.99
N GLU A 156 -27.76 33.47 11.29
CA GLU A 156 -27.35 34.05 12.57
C GLU A 156 -28.06 33.27 13.68
N PHE A 157 -27.47 32.13 14.08
CA PHE A 157 -27.94 31.35 15.20
C PHE A 157 -27.51 32.17 16.39
N GLY A 158 -28.45 32.99 16.87
CA GLY A 158 -28.25 33.97 17.91
C GLY A 158 -27.24 33.50 18.93
N MET A 159 -26.15 34.27 19.06
CA MET A 159 -25.22 34.14 20.16
C MET A 159 -25.99 34.43 21.44
N GLY A 160 -26.65 33.41 21.98
CA GLY A 160 -27.01 33.38 23.38
C GLY A 160 -25.69 33.29 24.13
N GLN A 161 -25.32 34.38 24.78
CA GLN A 161 -24.14 34.44 25.63
C GLN A 161 -24.08 33.19 26.49
N VAL A 162 -22.95 32.48 26.41
CA VAL A 162 -22.61 31.47 27.40
C VAL A 162 -22.39 32.26 28.69
N GLN A 163 -23.30 32.04 29.65
CA GLN A 163 -23.29 32.67 30.97
C GLN A 163 -22.44 31.83 31.94
#